data_AF-A0A842XF01-F1
#
_entry.id   AF-A0A842XF01-F1
#
_cell.length_a   1.000
_cell.length_b   1.000
_cell.length_c   1.000
_cell.angle_alpha   90.00
_cell.angle_beta   90.00
_cell.angle_gamma   90.00
#
_symmetry.space_group_name_H-M   'P 1'
#
loop_
_entity.id
_entity.type
_entity.pdbx_description
1 polymer ?
#
loop_
_entity_poly.entity_id
_entity_poly.type
_entity_poly.pdbx_seq_one_letter_code
_entity_poly.pdbx_strand_id
1 'polypeptide(L)'
;MSEEPRIGVFVCHCGLNIAGVIDVKELTEYAHTLPKVVIAMDNRYTCADPGQEEIRKAIKEHKLNRVVVAACSPRLHEPTFRRCVAEAGLNPYLFEMANIREFSSWCHPSTPKEATEKAKDIVKMAVAKARLLQSLETMEVPVTNKALILGGGIAGISAALDLADMGFKVYVVERSESIGGHMAQLDKTFPTLDCSICIEGPKMVDVSRHPNIEIISYADVLSVEGFVGNFKVKIRKNP
;
A
#
# COMPACT_ATOMS: atom_id res chain seq x y z
N MET A 1 -14.26 30.56 -5.06
CA MET A 1 -14.42 30.37 -3.60
C MET A 1 -14.62 28.88 -3.37
N SER A 2 -13.85 28.26 -2.48
CA SER A 2 -14.04 26.83 -2.17
C SER A 2 -15.44 26.61 -1.58
N GLU A 3 -16.19 25.65 -2.12
CA GLU A 3 -17.50 25.27 -1.57
C GLU A 3 -17.40 24.91 -0.08
N GLU A 4 -18.49 25.16 0.66
CA GLU A 4 -18.58 24.83 2.07
C GLU A 4 -18.39 23.31 2.29
N PRO A 5 -17.52 22.88 3.23
CA PRO A 5 -17.34 21.45 3.50
C PRO A 5 -18.64 20.77 3.90
N ARG A 6 -18.90 19.60 3.31
CA ARG A 6 -19.99 18.67 3.59
C ARG A 6 -19.38 17.29 3.76
N ILE A 7 -19.20 16.90 5.03
CA ILE A 7 -18.38 15.76 5.40
C ILE A 7 -19.27 14.57 5.73
N GLY A 8 -18.96 13.41 5.15
CA GLY A 8 -19.49 12.11 5.60
C GLY A 8 -18.46 11.38 6.46
N VAL A 9 -18.86 10.93 7.65
CA VAL A 9 -17.99 10.14 8.55
C VAL A 9 -18.48 8.69 8.58
N PHE A 10 -17.60 7.74 8.28
CA PHE A 10 -17.94 6.32 8.24
C PHE A 10 -17.09 5.56 9.26
N VAL A 11 -17.73 4.97 10.26
CA VAL A 11 -17.05 4.29 11.37
C VAL A 11 -17.12 2.77 11.18
N CYS A 12 -15.95 2.14 11.07
CA CYS A 12 -15.85 0.70 10.85
C CYS A 12 -15.86 -0.07 12.17
N HIS A 13 -16.57 -1.20 12.23
CA HIS A 13 -16.47 -2.12 13.37
C HIS A 13 -15.27 -3.07 13.23
N CYS A 14 -14.88 -3.36 11.98
CA CYS A 14 -13.87 -4.35 11.62
C CYS A 14 -14.12 -5.71 12.28
N GLY A 15 -15.38 -6.16 12.25
CA GLY A 15 -15.83 -7.29 13.05
C GLY A 15 -15.79 -6.94 14.53
N LEU A 16 -14.92 -7.61 15.30
CA LEU A 16 -14.67 -7.28 16.71
C LEU A 16 -13.32 -6.57 16.93
N ASN A 17 -12.55 -6.31 15.87
CA ASN A 17 -11.24 -5.68 16.02
C ASN A 17 -11.33 -4.23 16.51
N ILE A 18 -12.40 -3.50 16.14
CA ILE A 18 -12.67 -2.14 16.64
C ILE A 18 -13.83 -2.21 17.63
N ALA A 19 -14.98 -2.75 17.21
CA ALA A 19 -16.20 -2.80 18.03
C ALA A 19 -16.09 -3.69 19.29
N GLY A 20 -15.06 -4.52 19.41
CA GLY A 20 -14.80 -5.28 20.63
C GLY A 20 -14.19 -4.44 21.77
N VAL A 21 -13.72 -3.23 21.47
CA VAL A 21 -13.04 -2.34 22.44
C VAL A 21 -13.65 -0.94 22.43
N ILE A 22 -13.91 -0.38 21.25
CA ILE A 22 -14.46 0.96 21.08
C ILE A 22 -15.99 0.86 20.96
N ASP A 23 -16.71 1.73 21.68
CA ASP A 23 -18.14 1.92 21.45
C ASP A 23 -18.35 2.68 20.14
N VAL A 24 -18.63 1.91 19.07
CA VAL A 24 -18.79 2.47 17.73
C VAL A 24 -20.07 3.30 17.60
N LYS A 25 -21.13 2.96 18.34
CA LYS A 25 -22.38 3.72 18.29
C LYS A 25 -22.17 5.09 18.91
N GLU A 26 -21.57 5.13 20.10
CA GLU A 26 -21.22 6.37 20.79
C GLU A 26 -20.28 7.24 19.93
N LEU A 27 -19.28 6.63 19.28
CA LEU A 27 -18.37 7.35 18.38
C LEU A 27 -19.08 7.93 17.15
N THR A 28 -20.06 7.22 16.60
CA THR A 28 -20.84 7.66 15.42
C THR A 28 -21.77 8.80 15.78
N GLU A 29 -22.47 8.71 16.92
CA GLU A 29 -23.28 9.80 17.47
C GLU A 29 -22.43 11.04 17.76
N TYR A 30 -21.26 10.86 18.35
CA TYR A 30 -20.30 11.95 18.54
C TYR A 30 -19.90 12.61 17.21
N ALA A 31 -19.62 11.82 16.17
CA ALA A 31 -19.23 12.35 14.87
C ALA A 31 -20.30 13.27 14.25
N HIS A 32 -21.59 13.03 14.47
CA HIS A 32 -22.67 13.92 14.04
C HIS A 32 -22.61 15.32 14.67
N THR A 33 -22.04 15.44 15.86
CA THR A 33 -21.93 16.73 16.57
C THR A 33 -20.80 17.62 16.02
N LEU A 34 -19.92 17.06 15.18
CA LEU A 34 -18.75 17.77 14.68
C LEU A 34 -19.11 18.77 13.57
N PRO A 35 -18.42 19.92 13.50
CA PRO A 35 -18.72 20.95 12.51
C PRO A 35 -18.62 20.43 11.07
N LYS A 36 -19.64 20.74 10.26
CA LYS A 36 -19.72 20.40 8.82
C LYS A 36 -19.89 18.91 8.50
N VAL A 37 -20.08 18.06 9.52
CA VAL A 37 -20.52 16.68 9.31
C VAL A 37 -22.00 16.68 8.97
N VAL A 38 -22.33 16.18 7.78
CA VAL A 38 -23.71 16.11 7.28
C VAL A 38 -24.33 14.75 7.60
N ILE A 39 -23.51 13.70 7.55
CA ILE A 39 -23.91 12.33 7.83
C ILE A 39 -22.76 11.63 8.56
N ALA A 40 -23.09 10.83 9.55
CA ALA A 40 -22.20 9.83 10.12
C ALA A 40 -22.94 8.49 10.13
N MET A 41 -22.23 7.42 9.87
CA MET A 41 -22.79 6.07 9.88
C MET A 41 -21.72 5.05 10.25
N ASP A 42 -22.16 3.94 10.83
CA ASP A 42 -21.30 2.81 11.13
C ASP A 42 -21.72 1.55 10.38
N ASN A 43 -20.72 0.73 10.04
CA ASN A 43 -20.97 -0.57 9.44
C ASN A 43 -19.92 -1.61 9.86
N ARG A 44 -20.23 -2.88 9.60
CA ARG A 44 -19.41 -3.99 10.09
C ARG A 44 -18.02 -4.02 9.42
N TYR A 45 -17.98 -3.77 8.12
CA TYR A 45 -16.77 -3.80 7.31
C TYR A 45 -16.82 -2.72 6.21
N THR A 46 -16.30 -1.53 6.50
CA THR A 46 -16.37 -0.39 5.57
C THR A 46 -15.62 -0.63 4.27
N CYS A 47 -14.56 -1.46 4.28
CA CYS A 47 -13.78 -1.78 3.08
C CYS A 47 -14.43 -2.87 2.20
N ALA A 48 -15.44 -3.58 2.68
CA ALA A 48 -16.17 -4.55 1.86
C ALA A 48 -17.10 -3.84 0.88
N ASP A 49 -17.54 -4.53 -0.17
CA ASP A 49 -18.40 -3.96 -1.22
C ASP A 49 -19.65 -3.24 -0.68
N PRO A 50 -20.40 -3.80 0.30
CA PRO A 50 -21.55 -3.09 0.87
C PRO A 50 -21.17 -1.77 1.53
N GLY A 51 -20.04 -1.74 2.26
CA GLY A 51 -19.58 -0.54 2.96
C GLY A 51 -19.03 0.52 2.01
N GLN A 52 -18.37 0.11 0.92
CA GLN A 52 -17.97 1.04 -0.14
C GLN A 52 -19.20 1.60 -0.87
N GLU A 53 -20.23 0.78 -1.08
CA GLU A 53 -21.47 1.24 -1.72
C GLU A 53 -22.24 2.25 -0.86
N GLU A 54 -22.27 2.07 0.46
CA GLU A 54 -22.80 3.06 1.39
C GLU A 54 -22.08 4.42 1.27
N ILE A 55 -20.75 4.41 1.16
CA ILE A 55 -19.97 5.63 0.92
C ILE A 55 -20.37 6.28 -0.41
N ARG A 56 -20.38 5.52 -1.51
CA ARG A 56 -20.71 6.04 -2.84
C ARG A 56 -22.13 6.62 -2.91
N LYS A 57 -23.10 5.95 -2.28
CA LYS A 57 -24.49 6.44 -2.18
C LYS A 57 -24.56 7.73 -1.37
N ALA A 58 -23.95 7.74 -0.18
CA ALA A 58 -23.95 8.91 0.68
C ALA A 58 -23.30 10.14 0.01
N ILE A 59 -22.23 9.94 -0.77
CA ILE A 59 -21.61 11.03 -1.56
C ILE A 59 -22.64 11.68 -2.49
N LYS A 60 -23.41 10.87 -3.22
CA LYS A 60 -24.41 11.35 -4.19
C LYS A 60 -25.64 11.94 -3.51
N GLU A 61 -26.22 11.20 -2.56
CA GLU A 61 -27.48 11.56 -1.88
C GLU A 61 -27.33 12.81 -1.01
N HIS A 62 -26.25 12.90 -0.24
CA HIS A 62 -26.00 14.02 0.66
C HIS A 62 -25.12 15.12 0.05
N LYS A 63 -24.73 14.98 -1.22
CA LYS A 63 -23.82 15.92 -1.92
C LYS A 63 -22.56 16.17 -1.09
N LEU A 64 -21.91 15.09 -0.65
CA LEU A 64 -20.70 15.20 0.15
C LEU A 64 -19.55 15.66 -0.73
N ASN A 65 -18.75 16.58 -0.21
CA ASN A 65 -17.51 17.01 -0.86
C ASN A 65 -16.28 16.65 -0.03
N ARG A 66 -16.43 15.93 1.08
CA ARG A 66 -15.36 15.37 1.91
C ARG A 66 -15.82 14.05 2.52
N VAL A 67 -14.90 13.09 2.66
CA VAL A 67 -15.17 11.81 3.32
C VAL A 67 -14.10 11.52 4.37
N VAL A 68 -14.54 11.09 5.54
CA VAL A 68 -13.67 10.59 6.61
C VAL A 68 -14.06 9.14 6.89
N VAL A 69 -13.08 8.23 6.85
CA VAL A 69 -13.29 6.83 7.29
C VAL A 69 -12.50 6.59 8.56
N ALA A 70 -13.21 6.27 9.65
CA ALA A 70 -12.65 5.89 10.94
C ALA A 70 -12.53 4.37 11.03
N ALA A 71 -11.32 3.85 10.74
CA ALA A 71 -11.09 2.42 10.61
C ALA A 71 -9.63 2.04 10.93
N CYS A 72 -8.98 1.33 10.00
CA CYS A 72 -7.61 0.87 10.11
C CYS A 72 -6.59 1.91 9.59
N SER A 73 -5.32 1.49 9.54
CA SER A 73 -4.23 2.31 9.03
C SER A 73 -4.42 2.77 7.57
N PRO A 74 -4.14 4.04 7.24
CA PRO A 74 -4.09 4.51 5.85
C PRO A 74 -3.07 3.74 5.01
N ARG A 75 -1.99 3.23 5.63
CA ARG A 75 -0.99 2.39 4.95
C ARG A 75 -1.57 1.09 4.35
N LEU A 76 -2.75 0.68 4.79
CA LEU A 76 -3.45 -0.50 4.29
C LEU A 76 -4.53 -0.14 3.26
N HIS A 77 -5.49 0.72 3.63
CA HIS A 77 -6.71 0.92 2.84
C HIS A 77 -6.92 2.35 2.32
N GLU A 78 -5.98 3.29 2.49
CA GLU A 78 -6.08 4.61 1.86
C GLU A 78 -6.24 4.51 0.33
N PRO A 79 -5.47 3.68 -0.41
CA PRO A 79 -5.69 3.51 -1.85
C PRO A 79 -7.05 2.90 -2.18
N THR A 80 -7.59 2.02 -1.32
CA THR A 80 -8.92 1.42 -1.49
C THR A 80 -10.01 2.48 -1.43
N PHE A 81 -10.01 3.30 -0.38
CA PHE A 81 -11.04 4.31 -0.20
C PHE A 81 -10.88 5.49 -1.16
N ARG A 82 -9.66 5.84 -1.55
CA ARG A 82 -9.42 6.82 -2.62
C ARG A 82 -10.09 6.41 -3.93
N ARG A 83 -9.99 5.14 -4.33
CA ARG A 83 -10.70 4.62 -5.51
C ARG A 83 -12.22 4.67 -5.32
N CYS A 84 -12.72 4.21 -4.18
CA CYS A 84 -14.15 4.22 -3.86
C CYS A 84 -14.78 5.61 -3.98
N VAL A 85 -14.15 6.65 -3.40
CA VAL A 85 -14.69 8.01 -3.49
C VAL A 85 -14.54 8.60 -4.90
N ALA A 86 -13.47 8.25 -5.61
CA ALA A 86 -13.25 8.68 -7.00
C ALA A 86 -14.30 8.08 -7.96
N GLU A 87 -14.70 6.82 -7.77
CA GLU A 87 -15.80 6.20 -8.51
C GLU A 87 -17.15 6.91 -8.31
N ALA A 88 -17.34 7.60 -7.17
CA ALA A 88 -18.50 8.45 -6.92
C ALA A 88 -18.34 9.89 -7.43
N GLY A 89 -17.22 10.23 -8.08
CA GLY A 89 -16.93 11.56 -8.62
C GLY A 89 -16.30 12.52 -7.61
N LEU A 90 -15.91 12.07 -6.41
CA LEU A 90 -15.20 12.89 -5.44
C LEU A 90 -13.69 12.78 -5.63
N ASN A 91 -12.99 13.91 -5.64
CA ASN A 91 -11.53 13.90 -5.76
C ASN A 91 -10.87 13.06 -4.63
N PRO A 92 -9.94 12.16 -4.94
CA PRO A 92 -9.37 11.22 -3.96
C PRO A 92 -8.55 11.89 -2.85
N TYR A 93 -8.15 13.15 -3.02
CA TYR A 93 -7.44 13.92 -2.00
C TYR A 93 -8.36 14.70 -1.07
N LEU A 94 -9.67 14.60 -1.27
CA LEU A 94 -10.72 15.11 -0.37
C LEU A 94 -11.21 14.02 0.62
N PHE A 95 -10.46 12.93 0.72
CA PHE A 95 -10.66 11.82 1.64
C PHE A 95 -9.59 11.86 2.75
N GLU A 96 -10.01 11.61 4.00
CA GLU A 96 -9.12 11.47 5.16
C GLU A 96 -9.41 10.17 5.92
N MET A 97 -8.36 9.55 6.45
CA MET A 97 -8.48 8.31 7.22
C MET A 97 -8.18 8.56 8.70
N ALA A 98 -9.10 8.18 9.58
CA ALA A 98 -8.92 8.16 11.02
C ALA A 98 -8.56 6.73 11.47
N ASN A 99 -7.30 6.52 11.87
CA ASN A 99 -6.85 5.20 12.32
C ASN A 99 -7.26 4.97 13.78
N ILE A 100 -8.36 4.25 13.98
CA ILE A 100 -8.89 3.89 15.31
C ILE A 100 -8.70 2.40 15.63
N ARG A 101 -8.12 1.61 14.72
CA ARG A 101 -7.78 0.19 14.97
C ARG A 101 -6.38 0.03 15.54
N GLU A 102 -5.35 0.18 14.72
CA GLU A 102 -3.96 0.00 15.15
C GLU A 102 -3.56 1.04 16.22
N PHE A 103 -4.13 2.25 16.16
CA PHE A 103 -3.80 3.36 17.06
C PHE A 103 -4.85 3.65 18.14
N SER A 104 -5.91 2.86 18.24
CA SER A 104 -6.80 2.90 19.41
C SER A 104 -7.21 1.49 19.87
N SER A 105 -8.13 0.79 19.21
CA SER A 105 -8.70 -0.46 19.74
C SER A 105 -7.65 -1.54 20.06
N TRP A 106 -6.69 -1.80 19.16
CA TRP A 106 -5.71 -2.88 19.34
C TRP A 106 -4.66 -2.58 20.42
N CYS A 107 -4.40 -1.31 20.72
CA CYS A 107 -3.44 -0.91 21.75
C CYS A 107 -4.07 -0.59 23.11
N HIS A 108 -5.41 -0.53 23.21
CA HIS A 108 -6.12 -0.21 24.45
C HIS A 108 -7.23 -1.23 24.81
N PRO A 109 -7.03 -2.56 24.65
CA PRO A 109 -8.10 -3.54 24.89
C PRO A 109 -8.57 -3.61 26.35
N SER A 110 -7.71 -3.22 27.29
CA SER A 110 -8.02 -3.19 28.74
C SER A 110 -8.65 -1.89 29.23
N THR A 111 -8.72 -0.86 28.38
CA THR A 111 -9.20 0.50 28.73
C THR A 111 -10.20 1.01 27.67
N PRO A 112 -11.35 0.33 27.51
CA PRO A 112 -12.28 0.57 26.40
C PRO A 112 -12.94 1.96 26.44
N LYS A 113 -13.14 2.54 27.63
CA LYS A 113 -13.68 3.91 27.75
C LYS A 113 -12.68 4.93 27.23
N GLU A 114 -11.42 4.81 27.66
CA GLU A 114 -10.33 5.67 27.22
C GLU A 114 -10.04 5.47 25.71
N ALA A 115 -10.14 4.24 25.21
CA ALA A 115 -10.03 3.94 23.78
C ALA A 115 -11.12 4.63 22.95
N THR A 116 -12.34 4.69 23.47
CA THR A 116 -13.47 5.35 22.82
C THR A 116 -13.29 6.87 22.81
N GLU A 117 -12.89 7.48 23.94
CA GLU A 117 -12.55 8.91 23.98
C GLU A 117 -11.40 9.26 23.04
N LYS A 118 -10.34 8.44 23.01
CA LYS A 118 -9.25 8.61 22.06
C LYS A 118 -9.73 8.52 20.61
N ALA A 119 -10.64 7.61 20.30
CA ALA A 119 -11.18 7.47 18.95
C ALA A 119 -12.02 8.70 18.56
N LYS A 120 -12.79 9.29 19.47
CA LYS A 120 -13.50 10.56 19.26
C LYS A 120 -12.53 11.68 18.89
N ASP A 121 -11.42 11.81 19.61
CA ASP A 121 -10.40 12.82 19.30
C ASP A 121 -9.74 12.58 17.94
N ILE A 122 -9.40 11.34 17.59
CA ILE A 122 -8.83 10.99 16.28
C ILE A 122 -9.82 11.36 15.15
N VAL A 123 -11.10 11.05 15.31
CA VAL A 123 -12.16 11.40 14.34
C VAL A 123 -12.30 12.92 14.24
N LYS A 124 -12.32 13.64 15.37
CA LYS A 124 -12.37 15.10 15.39
C LYS A 124 -11.18 15.72 14.66
N MET A 125 -9.98 15.20 14.86
CA MET A 125 -8.76 15.65 14.17
C MET A 125 -8.84 15.39 12.65
N ALA A 126 -9.31 14.21 12.24
CA ALA A 126 -9.50 13.88 10.83
C ALA A 126 -10.54 14.78 10.17
N VAL A 127 -11.67 15.03 10.83
CA VAL A 127 -12.71 15.98 10.37
C VAL A 127 -12.14 17.40 10.27
N ALA A 128 -11.38 17.85 11.26
CA ALA A 128 -10.74 19.17 11.25
C ALA A 128 -9.81 19.34 10.04
N LYS A 129 -8.98 18.32 9.74
CA LYS A 129 -8.12 18.31 8.54
C LYS A 129 -8.93 18.23 7.25
N ALA A 130 -9.95 17.38 7.20
CA ALA A 130 -10.81 17.19 6.03
C ALA A 130 -11.47 18.50 5.56
N ARG A 131 -11.86 19.38 6.50
CA ARG A 131 -12.40 20.72 6.19
C ARG A 131 -11.46 21.59 5.37
N LEU A 132 -10.15 21.36 5.47
CA LEU A 132 -9.10 22.16 4.81
C LEU A 132 -8.44 21.41 3.64
N LEU A 133 -8.79 20.15 3.40
CA LEU A 133 -8.30 19.41 2.24
C LEU A 133 -8.68 20.11 0.94
N GLN A 134 -7.79 20.00 -0.05
CA GLN A 134 -7.94 20.57 -1.37
C GLN A 134 -7.95 19.46 -2.41
N SER A 135 -8.65 19.71 -3.50
CA SER A 135 -8.62 18.82 -4.67
C SER A 135 -7.23 18.89 -5.27
N LEU A 136 -6.59 17.73 -5.45
CA LEU A 136 -5.29 17.64 -6.10
C LEU A 136 -5.39 16.76 -7.35
N GLU A 137 -4.46 16.96 -8.27
CA GLU A 137 -4.32 16.14 -9.47
C GLU A 137 -3.14 15.18 -9.31
N THR A 138 -3.31 13.96 -9.80
CA THR A 138 -2.22 12.98 -9.85
C THR A 138 -1.22 13.41 -10.90
N MET A 139 0.05 13.50 -10.53
CA MET A 139 1.12 13.76 -11.47
C MET A 139 1.42 12.49 -12.27
N GLU A 140 1.30 12.56 -13.59
CA GLU A 140 1.77 11.50 -14.48
C GLU A 140 3.26 11.67 -14.73
N VAL A 141 4.00 10.56 -14.63
CA VAL A 141 5.45 10.53 -14.82
C VAL A 141 5.80 9.37 -15.76
N PRO A 142 6.74 9.55 -16.69
CA PRO A 142 7.14 8.47 -17.60
C PRO A 142 7.80 7.34 -16.81
N VAL A 143 7.63 6.11 -17.28
CA VAL A 143 8.30 4.94 -16.70
C VAL A 143 9.43 4.52 -17.64
N THR A 144 10.64 4.52 -17.13
CA THR A 144 11.80 3.97 -17.85
C THR A 144 11.58 2.48 -18.05
N ASN A 145 11.55 2.04 -19.30
CA ASN A 145 11.20 0.66 -19.67
C ASN A 145 12.36 -0.34 -19.44
N LYS A 146 12.91 -0.35 -18.22
CA LYS A 146 14.03 -1.19 -17.79
C LYS A 146 13.84 -1.59 -16.34
N ALA A 147 14.30 -2.79 -15.98
CA ALA A 147 14.32 -3.28 -14.60
C ALA A 147 15.75 -3.46 -14.08
N LEU A 148 15.92 -3.31 -12.78
CA LEU A 148 17.16 -3.60 -12.06
C LEU A 148 16.86 -4.59 -10.94
N ILE A 149 17.58 -5.70 -10.92
CA ILE A 149 17.46 -6.76 -9.92
C ILE A 149 18.74 -6.77 -9.11
N LEU A 150 18.61 -6.72 -7.78
CA LEU A 150 19.72 -6.77 -6.85
C LEU A 150 19.80 -8.17 -6.24
N GLY A 151 20.88 -8.89 -6.57
CA GLY A 151 21.11 -10.28 -6.20
C GLY A 151 20.80 -11.24 -7.34
N GLY A 152 21.79 -12.06 -7.70
CA GLY A 152 21.73 -13.10 -8.71
C GLY A 152 21.52 -14.50 -8.13
N GLY A 153 20.84 -14.66 -6.98
CA GLY A 153 20.37 -15.98 -6.54
C GLY A 153 19.12 -16.42 -7.32
N ILE A 154 18.63 -17.65 -7.08
CA ILE A 154 17.46 -18.21 -7.77
C ILE A 154 16.23 -17.28 -7.89
N ALA A 155 15.95 -16.47 -6.86
CA ALA A 155 14.86 -15.50 -6.87
C ALA A 155 15.10 -14.37 -7.88
N GLY A 156 16.30 -13.80 -7.90
CA GLY A 156 16.68 -12.75 -8.84
C GLY A 156 16.84 -13.27 -10.27
N ILE A 157 17.42 -14.46 -10.43
CA ILE A 157 17.51 -15.18 -11.71
C ILE A 157 16.12 -15.38 -12.31
N SER A 158 15.17 -15.88 -11.53
CA SER A 158 13.81 -16.13 -12.02
C SER A 158 13.08 -14.83 -12.38
N ALA A 159 13.15 -13.81 -11.51
CA ALA A 159 12.57 -12.50 -11.82
C ALA A 159 13.20 -11.85 -13.07
N ALA A 160 14.49 -12.09 -13.31
CA ALA A 160 15.18 -11.57 -14.49
C ALA A 160 14.69 -12.22 -15.77
N LEU A 161 14.57 -13.55 -15.78
CA LEU A 161 14.04 -14.31 -16.92
C LEU A 161 12.61 -13.88 -17.23
N ASP A 162 11.72 -13.88 -16.23
CA ASP A 162 10.31 -13.53 -16.44
C ASP A 162 10.14 -12.14 -17.06
N LEU A 163 10.86 -11.14 -16.56
CA LEU A 163 10.82 -9.77 -17.11
C LEU A 163 11.45 -9.69 -18.51
N ALA A 164 12.54 -10.41 -18.72
CA ALA A 164 13.27 -10.36 -19.98
C ALA A 164 12.51 -11.07 -21.12
N ASP A 165 11.81 -12.16 -20.81
CA ASP A 165 10.91 -12.90 -21.71
C ASP A 165 9.68 -12.08 -22.08
N MET A 166 9.19 -11.20 -21.18
CA MET A 166 8.17 -10.19 -21.50
C MET A 166 8.70 -9.05 -22.39
N GLY A 167 10.00 -9.03 -22.71
CA GLY A 167 10.63 -8.06 -23.60
C GLY A 167 11.25 -6.84 -22.89
N PHE A 168 11.33 -6.83 -21.56
CA PHE A 168 11.96 -5.74 -20.81
C PHE A 168 13.48 -5.89 -20.78
N LYS A 169 14.22 -4.77 -20.88
CA LYS A 169 15.67 -4.77 -20.59
C LYS A 169 15.88 -4.90 -19.08
N VAL A 170 16.65 -5.89 -18.66
CA VAL A 170 16.91 -6.19 -17.26
C VAL A 170 18.40 -6.10 -16.97
N TYR A 171 18.76 -5.46 -15.86
CA TYR A 171 20.10 -5.51 -15.29
C TYR A 171 20.05 -6.36 -14.02
N VAL A 172 20.97 -7.32 -13.87
CA VAL A 172 21.13 -8.13 -12.66
C VAL A 172 22.45 -7.77 -12.02
N VAL A 173 22.41 -7.15 -10.84
CA VAL A 173 23.61 -6.80 -10.08
C VAL A 173 23.86 -7.88 -9.05
N GLU A 174 25.01 -8.54 -9.14
CA GLU A 174 25.45 -9.56 -8.17
C GLU A 174 26.72 -9.10 -7.48
N ARG A 175 26.73 -9.22 -6.15
CA ARG A 175 27.85 -8.79 -5.31
C ARG A 175 29.06 -9.72 -5.46
N SER A 176 28.79 -11.01 -5.62
CA SER A 176 29.79 -12.07 -5.79
C SER A 176 30.25 -12.16 -7.24
N GLU A 177 31.34 -12.89 -7.50
CA GLU A 177 31.86 -13.09 -8.86
C GLU A 177 30.90 -13.88 -9.75
N SER A 178 30.11 -14.76 -9.14
CA SER A 178 29.12 -15.60 -9.81
C SER A 178 27.71 -15.37 -9.26
N ILE A 179 26.73 -15.55 -10.14
CA ILE A 179 25.32 -15.75 -9.78
C ILE A 179 25.11 -17.17 -9.22
N GLY A 180 23.94 -17.45 -8.65
CA GLY A 180 23.54 -18.73 -8.03
C GLY A 180 23.23 -18.61 -6.53
N GLY A 181 23.80 -17.63 -5.84
CA GLY A 181 23.54 -17.38 -4.42
C GLY A 181 23.76 -18.62 -3.54
N HIS A 182 22.94 -18.81 -2.51
CA HIS A 182 23.05 -19.97 -1.61
C HIS A 182 22.62 -21.29 -2.25
N MET A 183 21.73 -21.24 -3.25
CA MET A 183 21.19 -22.47 -3.85
C MET A 183 22.28 -23.27 -4.56
N ALA A 184 23.21 -22.57 -5.24
CA ALA A 184 24.38 -23.17 -5.88
C ALA A 184 25.35 -23.85 -4.89
N GLN A 185 25.23 -23.59 -3.59
CA GLN A 185 26.05 -24.20 -2.54
C GLN A 185 25.41 -25.47 -1.96
N LEU A 186 24.11 -25.69 -2.20
CA LEU A 186 23.39 -26.84 -1.68
C LEU A 186 23.74 -28.10 -2.48
N ASP A 187 23.80 -29.26 -1.83
CA ASP A 187 23.87 -30.54 -2.54
C ASP A 187 22.50 -30.87 -3.17
N LYS A 188 21.43 -30.83 -2.35
CA LYS A 188 20.07 -31.20 -2.74
C LYS A 188 19.02 -30.23 -2.21
N THR A 189 17.85 -30.21 -2.86
CA THR A 189 16.70 -29.38 -2.47
C THR A 189 15.50 -30.22 -2.07
N PHE A 190 14.98 -30.02 -0.86
CA PHE A 190 13.72 -30.63 -0.44
C PHE A 190 12.52 -29.95 -1.16
N PRO A 191 11.37 -30.64 -1.34
CA PRO A 191 11.08 -32.00 -0.91
C PRO A 191 11.50 -33.10 -1.90
N THR A 192 11.87 -32.76 -3.13
CA THR A 192 12.16 -33.75 -4.20
C THR A 192 13.52 -34.42 -4.06
N LEU A 193 14.44 -33.81 -3.30
CA LEU A 193 15.83 -34.23 -3.14
C LEU A 193 16.62 -34.24 -4.47
N ASP A 194 16.18 -33.42 -5.43
CA ASP A 194 16.94 -33.13 -6.64
C ASP A 194 18.25 -32.42 -6.28
N CYS A 195 19.28 -32.63 -7.10
CA CYS A 195 20.52 -31.87 -6.98
C CYS A 195 20.25 -30.38 -7.32
N SER A 196 20.74 -29.46 -6.50
CA SER A 196 20.47 -28.03 -6.65
C SER A 196 20.88 -27.48 -8.01
N ILE A 197 22.06 -27.88 -8.50
CA ILE A 197 22.60 -27.40 -9.77
C ILE A 197 21.85 -27.97 -10.97
N CYS A 198 21.18 -29.12 -10.83
CA CYS A 198 20.36 -29.69 -11.90
C CYS A 198 19.16 -28.79 -12.23
N ILE A 199 18.66 -28.03 -11.25
CA ILE A 199 17.52 -27.11 -11.43
C ILE A 199 17.96 -25.66 -11.60
N GLU A 200 18.99 -25.21 -10.87
CA GLU A 200 19.47 -23.82 -10.96
C GLU A 200 20.45 -23.61 -12.13
N GLY A 201 21.30 -24.59 -12.43
CA GLY A 201 22.33 -24.50 -13.46
C GLY A 201 21.80 -24.10 -14.84
N PRO A 202 20.73 -24.74 -15.37
CA PRO A 202 20.11 -24.31 -16.61
C PRO A 202 19.64 -22.85 -16.57
N LYS A 203 19.02 -22.40 -15.47
CA LYS A 203 18.55 -21.02 -15.31
C LYS A 203 19.71 -20.01 -15.24
N MET A 204 20.83 -20.36 -14.61
CA MET A 204 22.04 -19.54 -14.62
C MET A 204 22.56 -19.35 -16.05
N VAL A 205 22.54 -20.42 -16.85
CA VAL A 205 22.93 -20.37 -18.26
C VAL A 205 21.95 -19.51 -19.07
N ASP A 206 20.65 -19.69 -18.87
CA ASP A 206 19.62 -18.93 -19.58
C ASP A 206 19.76 -17.43 -19.31
N VAL A 207 19.89 -17.03 -18.04
CA VAL A 207 20.12 -15.62 -17.66
C VAL A 207 21.38 -15.07 -18.31
N SER A 208 22.46 -15.85 -18.35
CA SER A 208 23.74 -15.41 -18.95
C SER A 208 23.68 -15.22 -20.47
N ARG A 209 22.76 -15.89 -21.15
CA ARG A 209 22.62 -15.87 -22.61
C ARG A 209 21.44 -15.05 -23.11
N HIS A 210 20.53 -14.65 -22.22
CA HIS A 210 19.32 -13.95 -22.61
C HIS A 210 19.65 -12.54 -23.17
N PRO A 211 19.19 -12.18 -24.40
CA PRO A 211 19.60 -10.94 -25.07
C PRO A 211 19.15 -9.66 -24.33
N ASN A 212 18.05 -9.75 -23.57
CA ASN A 212 17.54 -8.63 -22.78
C ASN A 212 18.10 -8.56 -21.35
N ILE A 213 18.99 -9.47 -20.93
CA ILE A 213 19.57 -9.45 -19.58
C ILE A 213 21.02 -9.01 -19.66
N GLU A 214 21.42 -8.17 -18.71
CA GLU A 214 22.81 -7.80 -18.49
C GLU A 214 23.22 -8.09 -17.05
N ILE A 215 24.12 -9.05 -16.89
CA ILE A 215 24.68 -9.41 -15.59
C ILE A 215 25.86 -8.49 -15.30
N ILE A 216 25.80 -7.82 -14.16
CA ILE A 216 26.87 -7.01 -13.58
C ILE A 216 27.27 -7.72 -12.28
N SER A 217 28.07 -8.79 -12.41
CA SER A 217 28.61 -9.51 -11.27
C SER A 217 29.83 -8.79 -10.71
N TYR A 218 30.22 -9.22 -9.51
CA TYR A 218 31.27 -8.62 -8.70
C TYR A 218 31.08 -7.10 -8.56
N ALA A 219 29.87 -6.68 -8.19
CA ALA A 219 29.50 -5.28 -8.18
C ALA A 219 28.66 -4.88 -6.96
N ASP A 220 28.89 -3.65 -6.49
CA ASP A 220 28.16 -3.04 -5.38
C ASP A 220 27.26 -1.91 -5.88
N VAL A 221 26.05 -1.84 -5.34
CA VAL A 221 25.19 -0.66 -5.50
C VAL A 221 25.63 0.42 -4.51
N LEU A 222 26.03 1.57 -5.03
CA LEU A 222 26.50 2.70 -4.21
C LEU A 222 25.37 3.64 -3.82
N SER A 223 24.45 3.93 -4.73
CA SER A 223 23.30 4.80 -4.47
C SER A 223 22.12 4.48 -5.38
N VAL A 224 20.92 4.71 -4.86
CA VAL A 224 19.65 4.68 -5.59
C VAL A 224 18.94 6.00 -5.32
N GLU A 225 18.73 6.78 -6.37
CA GLU A 225 18.08 8.08 -6.33
C GLU A 225 16.83 8.08 -7.22
N GLY A 226 15.90 9.01 -6.97
CA GLY A 226 14.68 9.17 -7.76
C GLY A 226 13.46 8.49 -7.12
N PHE A 227 12.49 8.15 -7.96
CA PHE A 227 11.19 7.60 -7.55
C PHE A 227 10.71 6.57 -8.60
N VAL A 228 9.56 5.94 -8.33
CA VAL A 228 8.98 4.90 -9.19
C VAL A 228 8.99 5.31 -10.68
N GLY A 229 9.57 4.45 -11.52
CA GLY A 229 9.73 4.67 -12.97
C GLY A 229 10.93 5.56 -13.38
N ASN A 230 11.52 6.32 -12.46
CA ASN A 230 12.56 7.32 -12.74
C ASN A 230 13.76 7.18 -11.78
N PHE A 231 14.23 5.95 -11.58
CA PHE A 231 15.39 5.69 -10.74
C PHE A 231 16.71 5.95 -11.47
N LYS A 232 17.67 6.54 -10.74
CA LYS A 232 19.08 6.63 -11.13
C LYS A 232 19.89 5.81 -10.14
N VAL A 233 20.58 4.78 -10.63
CA VAL A 233 21.32 3.85 -9.78
C VAL A 233 22.79 3.90 -10.15
N LYS A 234 23.65 4.07 -9.14
CA LYS A 234 25.11 4.06 -9.30
C LYS A 234 25.65 2.71 -8.86
N ILE A 235 26.30 2.01 -9.79
CA ILE A 235 26.88 0.68 -9.58
C ILE A 235 28.39 0.78 -9.73
N ARG A 236 29.13 0.21 -8.78
CA ARG A 236 30.59 0.03 -8.88
C ARG A 236 30.88 -1.42 -9.19
N LYS A 237 31.50 -1.68 -10.34
CA LYS A 237 32.10 -2.98 -10.63
C LYS A 237 33.44 -3.06 -9.92
N ASN A 238 33.63 -4.10 -9.12
CA ASN A 238 34.88 -4.35 -8.41
C ASN A 238 35.93 -4.87 -9.42
N PRO A 239 37.23 -4.57 -9.18
CA PRO A 239 38.31 -4.81 -10.13
C PRO A 239 38.62 -6.28 -10.36
#